data_AF-A0A9C9YWZ7-F1
#
_entry.id   AF-A0A9C9YWZ7-F1
#
_cell.length_a   1.000
_cell.length_b   1.000
_cell.length_c   1.000
_cell.angle_alpha   90.00
_cell.angle_beta   90.00
_cell.angle_gamma   90.00
#
_symmetry.space_group_name_H-M   'P 1'
#
loop_
_entity.id
_entity.type
_entity.pdbx_description
1 polymer ?
#
loop_
_entity_poly.entity_id
_entity_poly.type
_entity_poly.pdbx_seq_one_letter_code
_entity_poly.pdbx_strand_id
1 'polypeptide(L)' 'MLALNYTDDEDVLSRYAPLVKKIALHLQAKLPASVQLDDLIQAGMIGLLNAAKSFQAGKGA' A
#
# COMPACT_ATOMS: atom_id res chain seq x y z
N MET A 1 20.61 -23.36 -2.03
CA MET A 1 19.52 -22.67 -1.33
C MET A 1 18.99 -21.63 -2.31
N LEU A 2 17.84 -21.89 -2.97
CA LEU A 2 17.31 -20.95 -3.97
C LEU A 2 17.01 -19.62 -3.29
N ALA A 3 17.61 -18.54 -3.77
CA ALA A 3 17.11 -17.20 -3.49
C ALA A 3 15.67 -17.17 -4.02
N LEU A 4 14.70 -17.00 -3.13
CA LEU A 4 13.33 -16.70 -3.52
C LEU A 4 13.41 -15.40 -4.31
N ASN A 5 13.14 -15.45 -5.61
CA ASN A 5 12.95 -14.25 -6.42
C ASN A 5 11.69 -13.56 -5.88
N TYR A 6 11.88 -12.66 -4.94
CA TYR A 6 10.84 -11.77 -4.47
C TYR A 6 10.41 -10.93 -5.66
N THR A 7 9.10 -10.86 -5.90
CA THR A 7 8.59 -10.00 -6.97
C THR A 7 8.71 -8.54 -6.54
N ASP A 8 8.94 -7.62 -7.49
CA ASP A 8 9.02 -6.18 -7.20
C ASP A 8 7.78 -5.69 -6.43
N ASP A 9 6.61 -6.28 -6.73
CA ASP A 9 5.36 -6.01 -6.03
C ASP A 9 5.45 -6.41 -4.55
N GLU A 10 5.95 -7.60 -4.21
CA GLU A 10 6.09 -8.03 -2.81
C GLU A 10 7.09 -7.18 -2.02
N ASP A 11 8.17 -6.71 -2.66
CA ASP A 11 9.14 -5.79 -2.03
C ASP A 11 8.51 -4.44 -1.71
N VAL A 12 7.73 -3.89 -2.65
CA VAL A 12 6.95 -2.66 -2.47
C VAL A 12 5.96 -2.84 -1.33
N LEU A 13 5.20 -3.94 -1.32
CA LEU A 13 4.22 -4.21 -0.26
C LEU A 13 4.90 -4.34 1.10
N SER A 14 5.98 -5.12 1.21
CA SER A 14 6.72 -5.31 2.46
C SER A 14 7.26 -3.99 3.01
N ARG A 15 7.73 -3.10 2.12
CA ARG A 15 8.29 -1.81 2.52
C ARG A 15 7.23 -0.81 2.97
N TYR A 16 6.08 -0.76 2.30
CA TYR A 16 5.10 0.32 2.47
C TYR A 16 3.79 -0.10 3.15
N ALA A 17 3.52 -1.38 3.37
CA ALA A 17 2.33 -1.86 4.10
C ALA A 17 2.15 -1.18 5.48
N PRO A 18 3.21 -0.94 6.29
CA PRO A 18 3.05 -0.22 7.56
C PRO A 18 2.48 1.20 7.38
N LEU A 19 2.87 1.89 6.29
CA LEU A 19 2.38 3.23 5.98
C LEU A 19 0.91 3.18 5.52
N VAL A 20 0.55 2.23 4.65
CA VAL A 20 -0.83 2.01 4.22
C VAL A 20 -1.73 1.78 5.45
N LYS A 21 -1.31 0.91 6.37
CA LYS A 21 -2.04 0.64 7.62
C LYS A 21 -2.19 1.89 8.48
N LYS A 22 -1.12 2.69 8.63
CA LYS A 22 -1.16 3.94 9.40
C LYS A 22 -2.16 4.93 8.83
N ILE A 23 -2.20 5.08 7.50
CA ILE A 23 -3.15 5.96 6.81
C ILE A 23 -4.58 5.41 6.96
N ALA A 24 -4.79 4.11 6.74
CA ALA A 24 -6.09 3.47 6.89
C ALA A 24 -6.68 3.67 8.31
N LEU A 25 -5.87 3.51 9.37
CA LEU A 25 -6.28 3.80 10.74
C LEU A 25 -6.68 5.27 10.93
N HIS A 26 -5.92 6.20 10.36
CA HIS A 26 -6.24 7.62 10.44
C HIS A 26 -7.53 7.99 9.68
N LEU A 27 -7.78 7.35 8.54
CA LEU A 27 -9.01 7.51 7.78
C LEU A 27 -10.21 6.92 8.52
N GLN A 28 -10.06 5.72 9.10
CA GLN A 28 -11.12 5.05 9.84
C GLN A 28 -11.67 5.91 10.98
N ALA A 29 -10.80 6.67 11.68
CA ALA A 29 -11.19 7.59 12.75
C ALA A 29 -12.15 8.73 12.28
N LYS A 30 -12.30 8.93 10.98
CA LYS A 30 -13.11 10.00 10.37
C LYS A 30 -14.29 9.46 9.55
N LEU A 31 -14.48 8.15 9.50
CA LEU A 31 -15.50 7.50 8.67
C LEU A 31 -16.61 6.88 9.55
N PRO A 32 -17.81 6.64 9.00
CA PRO A 32 -18.87 5.92 9.71
C PRO A 32 -18.42 4.52 10.15
N ALA A 33 -19.03 4.00 11.22
CA ALA A 33 -18.73 2.67 11.76
C ALA A 33 -19.00 1.50 10.79
N SER A 34 -19.75 1.74 9.71
CA SER A 34 -19.95 0.74 8.65
C SER A 34 -18.68 0.45 7.85
N VAL A 35 -17.70 1.36 7.83
CA VAL A 35 -16.46 1.19 7.06
C VAL A 35 -15.47 0.32 7.83
N GLN A 36 -15.07 -0.79 7.23
CA GLN A 36 -14.12 -1.72 7.82
C GLN A 36 -12.67 -1.27 7.55
N LEU A 37 -11.80 -1.45 8.56
CA LEU A 37 -10.38 -1.12 8.43
C LEU A 37 -9.70 -1.96 7.35
N ASP A 38 -10.03 -3.25 7.28
CA ASP A 38 -9.41 -4.18 6.34
C ASP A 38 -9.71 -3.82 4.89
N ASP A 39 -10.91 -3.28 4.61
CA ASP A 39 -11.27 -2.79 3.27
C ASP A 39 -10.43 -1.56 2.89
N LEU A 40 -10.19 -0.64 3.84
CA LEU A 40 -9.32 0.52 3.62
C LEU A 40 -7.88 0.10 3.38
N ILE A 41 -7.38 -0.88 4.14
CA ILE A 41 -6.04 -1.43 3.95
C ILE A 41 -5.94 -2.07 2.56
N GLN A 42 -6.89 -2.92 2.17
CA GLN A 42 -6.87 -3.56 0.86
C GLN A 42 -6.94 -2.55 -0.28
N ALA A 43 -7.85 -1.57 -0.22
CA ALA A 43 -7.94 -0.51 -1.21
C ALA A 43 -6.63 0.29 -1.30
N GLY A 44 -6.00 0.59 -0.16
CA GLY A 44 -4.71 1.25 -0.09
C GLY A 44 -3.56 0.43 -0.70
N MET A 45 -3.55 -0.89 -0.50
CA MET A 45 -2.56 -1.79 -1.07
C MET A 45 -2.69 -1.86 -2.60
N ILE A 46 -3.91 -1.92 -3.12
CA ILE A 46 -4.19 -1.87 -4.57
C ILE A 46 -3.70 -0.54 -5.15
N GLY A 47 -4.02 0.58 -4.49
CA GLY A 47 -3.57 1.91 -4.91
C GLY A 47 -2.04 2.05 -4.90
N LEU A 48 -1.39 1.51 -3.87
CA LEU A 48 0.07 1.47 -3.75
C LEU A 48 0.72 0.73 -4.92
N LEU A 49 0.24 -0.47 -5.25
CA LEU A 49 0.77 -1.26 -6.37
C LEU A 49 0.61 -0.53 -7.71
N ASN A 50 -0.55 0.09 -7.94
CA ASN A 50 -0.80 0.86 -9.15
C ASN A 50 0.11 2.08 -9.27
N ALA A 51 0.35 2.78 -8.15
CA ALA A 51 1.25 3.93 -8.08
C ALA A 51 2.70 3.50 -8.32
N ALA A 52 3.14 2.39 -7.73
CA ALA A 52 4.48 1.84 -7.91
C ALA A 52 4.75 1.47 -9.38
N LYS A 53 3.79 0.85 -10.06
CA LYS A 53 3.88 0.51 -11.50
C LYS A 53 3.96 1.73 -12.40
N SER A 54 3.39 2.85 -11.97
CA SER A 54 3.36 4.11 -12.74
C SER A 54 4.47 5.08 -12.35
N PHE A 55 5.24 4.77 -11.31
CA PHE A 55 6.26 5.65 -10.77
C PHE A 55 7.46 5.75 -11.73
N GLN A 56 7.86 6.97 -12.05
CA GLN A 56 9.01 7.25 -12.91
C GLN A 56 10.00 8.10 -12.14
N ALA A 57 11.11 7.49 -11.73
CA ALA A 57 12.18 8.18 -11.03
C ALA A 57 12.70 9.36 -11.87
N GLY A 58 12.84 10.52 -11.26
CA GLY A 58 13.35 11.73 -11.93
C GLY A 58 12.29 12.62 -12.60
N LYS A 59 11.00 12.23 -12.61
CA LYS A 59 9.88 13.13 -12.97
C LYS A 59 9.37 13.94 -11.78
N GLY A 60 10.30 14.50 -11.00
CA GLY A 60 9.97 15.48 -9.97
C GLY A 60 9.49 16.80 -10.58
N ALA A 61 8.74 17.58 -9.79
CA ALA A 61 8.15 18.86 -10.18
C ALA A 61 9.17 19.92 -10.62
#